data_AF-A0A067SSD0-F1
#
_entry.id   AF-A0A067SSD0-F1
#
_cell.length_a   1.000
_cell.length_b   1.000
_cell.length_c   1.000
_cell.angle_alpha   90.00
_cell.angle_beta   90.00
_cell.angle_gamma   90.00
#
_symmetry.space_group_name_H-M   'P 1'
#
loop_
_entity.id
_entity.type
_entity.pdbx_description
1 polymer ?
#
loop_
_entity_poly.entity_id
_entity_poly.type
_entity_poly.pdbx_seq_one_letter_code
_entity_poly.pdbx_strand_id
1 'polypeptide(L)'
;MDRQAQKALKPLLDSVTESAIRIWQDDMLSLFHDAQNRFPDIVWEMEDGRGGSSEKIWGHRAIIHARIPSGSQSQGLSMPSHGSTWPDFTSRASIGFRRLEIPLTNGSSYFIDELRYLYTNQSLIDFQKDSGLNIGRDELQEDLNSMLRSQQYADIEIAVPDRGSPWCVPVVFPSHRFILSSRSPYFFRILAQSHEEERNKRSKIALPYSSFTPKSFSFILGYLYSGTLKFTQHEWDLTTAFYIYR
;
A
#
# COMPACT_ATOMS: atom_id res chain seq x y z
N MET A 1 -9.47 -4.28 -34.27
CA MET A 1 -10.43 -3.20 -33.97
C MET A 1 -10.10 -2.00 -34.82
N ASP A 2 -11.10 -1.30 -35.32
CA ASP A 2 -10.95 -0.11 -36.16
C ASP A 2 -10.35 1.08 -35.35
N ARG A 3 -9.42 1.84 -35.93
CA ARG A 3 -8.76 3.00 -35.27
C ARG A 3 -9.78 4.05 -34.84
N GLN A 4 -10.88 4.16 -35.57
CA GLN A 4 -11.98 5.06 -35.26
C GLN A 4 -12.76 4.63 -34.00
N ALA A 5 -12.92 3.31 -33.79
CA ALA A 5 -13.56 2.76 -32.60
C ALA A 5 -12.68 2.93 -31.34
N GLN A 6 -11.36 2.76 -31.47
CA GLN A 6 -10.43 3.03 -30.36
C GLN A 6 -10.44 4.51 -29.95
N LYS A 7 -10.51 5.44 -30.91
CA LYS A 7 -10.59 6.87 -30.65
C LYS A 7 -11.89 7.27 -29.93
N ALA A 8 -13.00 6.61 -30.25
CA ALA A 8 -14.29 6.84 -29.60
C ALA A 8 -14.37 6.26 -28.17
N LEU A 9 -13.64 5.17 -27.90
CA LEU A 9 -13.63 4.50 -26.58
C LEU A 9 -12.70 5.17 -25.56
N LYS A 10 -11.68 5.90 -26.04
CA LYS A 10 -10.69 6.58 -25.19
C LYS A 10 -11.28 7.43 -24.05
N PRO A 11 -12.23 8.36 -24.27
CA PRO A 11 -12.77 9.19 -23.18
C PRO A 11 -13.49 8.39 -22.09
N LEU A 12 -14.18 7.30 -22.47
CA LEU A 12 -14.79 6.40 -21.50
C LEU A 12 -13.73 5.69 -20.65
N LEU A 13 -12.68 5.18 -21.28
CA LEU A 13 -11.59 4.50 -20.58
C LEU A 13 -10.83 5.44 -19.64
N ASP A 14 -10.61 6.69 -20.06
CA ASP A 14 -9.97 7.72 -19.24
C ASP A 14 -10.84 8.02 -18.01
N SER A 15 -12.15 8.24 -18.19
CA SER A 15 -13.09 8.46 -17.08
C SER A 15 -13.16 7.29 -16.09
N VAL A 16 -13.18 6.05 -16.58
CA VAL A 16 -13.14 4.85 -15.71
C VAL A 16 -11.81 4.77 -14.96
N THR A 17 -10.70 5.11 -15.62
CA THR A 17 -9.37 5.13 -14.98
C THR A 17 -9.32 6.16 -13.86
N GLU A 18 -9.80 7.38 -14.10
CA GLU A 18 -9.87 8.46 -13.10
C GLU A 18 -10.71 8.06 -11.89
N SER A 19 -11.88 7.45 -12.13
CA SER A 19 -12.74 6.97 -11.04
C SER A 19 -12.05 5.89 -10.21
N ALA A 20 -11.35 4.95 -10.85
CA ALA A 20 -10.64 3.87 -10.16
C ALA A 20 -9.47 4.41 -9.32
N ILE A 21 -8.73 5.39 -9.83
CA ILE A 21 -7.65 6.07 -9.09
C ILE A 21 -8.21 6.80 -7.86
N ARG A 22 -9.36 7.47 -7.99
CA ARG A 22 -10.00 8.16 -6.86
C ARG A 22 -10.41 7.19 -5.76
N ILE A 23 -11.02 6.06 -6.12
CA ILE A 23 -11.35 4.99 -5.16
C ILE A 23 -10.07 4.48 -4.48
N TRP A 24 -8.96 4.38 -5.22
CA TRP A 24 -7.68 4.01 -4.65
C TRP A 24 -7.16 5.00 -3.60
N GLN A 25 -7.31 6.29 -3.85
CA GLN A 25 -6.94 7.34 -2.89
C GLN A 25 -7.82 7.32 -1.64
N ASP A 26 -9.13 7.17 -1.81
CA ASP A 26 -10.07 7.10 -0.70
C ASP A 26 -9.74 5.92 0.23
N ASP A 27 -9.33 4.78 -0.35
CA ASP A 27 -8.92 3.62 0.42
C ASP A 27 -7.57 3.80 1.14
N MET A 28 -6.62 4.56 0.56
CA MET A 28 -5.37 4.95 1.26
C MET A 28 -5.62 5.95 2.39
N LEU A 29 -6.56 6.87 2.21
CA LEU A 29 -6.98 7.79 3.27
C LEU A 29 -7.71 7.03 4.39
N SER A 30 -8.58 6.08 4.05
CA SER A 30 -9.22 5.20 5.03
C SER A 30 -8.18 4.38 5.80
N LEU A 31 -7.16 3.86 5.10
CA LEU A 31 -6.04 3.15 5.72
C LEU A 31 -5.28 4.04 6.73
N PHE A 32 -5.06 5.31 6.42
CA PHE A 32 -4.43 6.26 7.36
C PHE A 32 -5.29 6.45 8.62
N HIS A 33 -6.59 6.69 8.45
CA HIS A 33 -7.49 6.94 9.59
C HIS A 33 -7.67 5.73 10.50
N ASP A 34 -7.63 4.51 9.96
CA ASP A 34 -7.81 3.26 10.70
C ASP A 34 -6.54 2.41 10.76
N ALA A 35 -5.36 3.05 10.71
CA ALA A 35 -4.07 2.38 10.63
C ALA A 35 -3.85 1.38 11.77
N GLN A 36 -4.33 1.70 12.97
CA GLN A 36 -4.26 0.81 14.14
C GLN A 36 -4.86 -0.58 13.86
N ASN A 37 -5.97 -0.63 13.14
CA ASN A 37 -6.72 -1.86 12.86
C ASN A 37 -6.47 -2.39 11.44
N ARG A 38 -5.41 -1.92 10.77
CA ARG A 38 -5.04 -2.32 9.40
C ARG A 38 -3.62 -2.83 9.29
N PHE A 39 -3.21 -3.62 10.29
CA PHE A 39 -1.91 -4.30 10.34
C PHE A 39 -0.72 -3.32 10.34
N PRO A 40 -0.65 -2.39 11.31
CA PRO A 40 0.47 -1.46 11.41
C PRO A 40 1.73 -2.18 11.87
N ASP A 41 2.84 -1.85 11.23
CA ASP A 41 4.18 -2.38 11.53
C ASP A 41 5.08 -1.35 12.26
N ILE A 42 4.56 -0.15 12.50
CA ILE A 42 5.21 0.91 13.27
C ILE A 42 4.20 1.66 14.15
N VAL A 43 4.63 2.01 15.36
CA VAL A 43 3.91 2.93 16.27
C VAL A 43 4.88 3.96 16.82
N TRP A 44 4.40 5.20 16.92
CA TRP A 44 5.06 6.27 17.64
C TRP A 44 4.32 6.51 18.95
N GLU A 45 5.04 6.40 20.07
CA GLU A 45 4.54 6.74 21.40
C GLU A 45 5.07 8.14 21.75
N MET A 46 4.14 9.05 22.04
CA MET A 46 4.41 10.42 22.41
C MET A 46 4.21 10.56 23.91
N GLU A 47 5.29 10.86 24.64
CA GLU A 47 5.18 11.16 26.07
C GLU A 47 4.51 12.52 26.24
N ASP A 48 3.34 12.54 26.88
CA ASP A 48 2.89 13.76 27.53
C ASP A 48 3.77 13.94 28.78
N GLY A 49 4.46 15.06 28.91
CA GLY A 49 5.29 15.36 30.09
C GLY A 49 4.49 15.53 31.38
N ARG A 50 3.23 15.07 31.44
CA ARG A 50 2.28 15.21 32.55
C ARG A 50 1.84 13.86 33.13
N GLY A 51 2.56 12.77 32.85
CA GLY A 51 2.29 11.45 33.43
C GLY A 51 0.92 10.88 33.04
N GLY A 52 0.33 11.38 31.94
CA GLY A 52 -0.88 10.86 31.34
C GLY A 52 -0.59 9.75 30.30
N SER A 53 -1.65 9.25 29.67
CA SER A 53 -1.55 8.20 28.65
C SER A 53 -0.79 8.71 27.42
N SER A 54 0.33 8.07 27.09
CA SER A 54 1.09 8.35 25.86
C SER A 54 0.18 8.32 24.62
N GLU A 55 0.18 9.37 23.82
CA GLU A 55 -0.53 9.38 22.53
C GLU A 55 0.18 8.39 21.59
N LYS A 56 -0.59 7.53 20.91
CA LYS A 56 -0.05 6.50 20.01
C LYS A 56 -0.50 6.77 18.58
N ILE A 57 0.46 6.89 17.68
CA ILE A 57 0.20 7.07 16.26
C ILE A 57 0.70 5.83 15.53
N TRP A 58 -0.15 5.23 14.69
CA TRP A 58 0.13 3.99 13.99
C TRP A 58 0.41 4.26 12.51
N GLY A 59 1.28 3.46 11.90
CA GLY A 59 1.58 3.62 10.48
C GLY A 59 2.14 2.36 9.82
N HIS A 60 2.62 2.55 8.58
CA HIS A 60 3.14 1.48 7.72
C HIS A 60 4.50 1.89 7.15
N ARG A 61 5.57 1.12 7.44
CA ARG A 61 6.93 1.42 7.00
C ARG A 61 7.07 1.45 5.48
N ALA A 62 6.32 0.61 4.77
CA ALA A 62 6.29 0.61 3.32
C ALA A 62 5.87 1.98 2.75
N ILE A 63 4.87 2.64 3.35
CA ILE A 63 4.41 3.97 2.92
C ILE A 63 5.48 5.03 3.18
N ILE A 64 6.12 4.98 4.35
CA ILE A 64 7.21 5.90 4.71
C ILE A 64 8.38 5.71 3.73
N HIS A 65 8.75 4.47 3.44
CA HIS A 65 9.86 4.16 2.56
C HIS A 65 9.61 4.58 1.10
N ALA A 66 8.39 4.40 0.59
CA ALA A 66 8.02 4.92 -0.74
C ALA A 66 8.24 6.43 -0.83
N ARG A 67 7.85 7.17 0.22
CA ARG A 67 7.76 8.63 0.16
C ARG A 67 9.00 9.38 0.63
N ILE A 68 9.96 8.70 1.26
CA ILE A 68 11.20 9.30 1.75
C ILE A 68 12.38 8.68 0.98
N PRO A 69 12.90 9.36 -0.07
CA PRO A 69 13.97 8.81 -0.91
C PRO A 69 15.22 8.42 -0.11
N SER A 70 15.86 7.31 -0.49
CA SER A 70 17.04 6.76 0.20
C SER A 70 18.24 7.71 0.30
N GLY A 71 18.37 8.66 -0.64
CA GLY A 71 19.44 9.69 -0.62
C GLY A 71 19.22 10.82 0.40
N SER A 72 17.99 10.98 0.86
CA SER A 72 17.58 11.96 1.88
C SER A 72 17.77 11.47 3.31
N GLN A 73 18.16 10.20 3.47
CA GLN A 73 18.24 9.51 4.76
C GLN A 73 19.64 9.65 5.40
N SER A 74 20.70 9.90 4.62
CA SER A 74 22.08 10.09 5.12
C SER A 74 22.41 11.52 5.55
N GLN A 75 21.57 12.48 5.18
CA GLN A 75 21.67 13.88 5.60
C GLN A 75 20.32 14.23 6.18
N GLY A 76 20.12 14.05 7.49
CA GLY A 76 18.82 14.18 8.15
C GLY A 76 17.95 15.27 7.52
N LEU A 77 17.03 14.87 6.63
CA LEU A 77 16.21 15.84 5.93
C LEU A 77 15.20 16.40 6.92
N SER A 78 15.33 17.69 7.12
CA SER A 78 14.21 18.57 7.39
C SER A 78 13.27 18.54 6.19
N MET A 79 12.06 17.99 6.37
CA MET A 79 11.02 18.06 5.34
C MET A 79 10.55 19.52 5.10
N PRO A 80 9.93 19.83 3.93
CA PRO A 80 9.88 21.17 3.34
C PRO A 80 9.19 22.27 4.14
N SER A 81 8.50 21.96 5.23
CA SER A 81 7.75 22.97 5.99
C SER A 81 8.37 23.35 7.34
N HIS A 82 8.99 22.44 8.11
CA HIS A 82 9.25 22.74 9.54
C HIS A 82 10.47 22.12 10.24
N GLY A 83 11.52 21.66 9.54
CA GLY A 83 12.81 21.39 10.22
C GLY A 83 12.86 20.14 11.12
N SER A 84 11.83 19.29 11.08
CA SER A 84 11.76 18.08 11.91
C SER A 84 12.63 16.98 11.31
N THR A 85 13.53 16.41 12.12
CA THR A 85 14.34 15.25 11.70
C THR A 85 13.56 13.98 11.97
N TRP A 86 13.21 13.26 10.91
CA TRP A 86 12.57 11.96 11.03
C TRP A 86 13.53 10.92 11.66
N PRO A 87 13.06 10.03 12.56
CA PRO A 87 13.88 8.93 13.09
C PRO A 87 14.45 8.03 11.99
N ASP A 88 15.60 7.38 12.22
CA ASP A 88 16.15 6.42 11.25
C ASP A 88 15.23 5.19 11.08
N PHE A 89 14.57 5.13 9.92
CA PHE A 89 13.61 4.08 9.56
C PHE A 89 14.24 2.88 8.85
N THR A 90 15.53 2.95 8.54
CA THR A 90 16.16 2.18 7.45
C THR A 90 16.69 0.81 7.85
N SER A 91 16.54 0.41 9.11
CA SER A 91 16.91 -0.94 9.51
C SER A 91 15.98 -1.96 8.83
N ARG A 92 16.41 -2.40 7.64
CA ARG A 92 15.83 -3.46 6.79
C ARG A 92 15.77 -4.82 7.49
N ALA A 93 16.45 -4.94 8.65
CA ALA A 93 16.72 -6.20 9.33
C ALA A 93 15.54 -6.78 10.13
N SER A 94 14.46 -6.03 10.36
CA SER A 94 13.35 -6.52 11.19
C SER A 94 12.03 -6.46 10.44
N ILE A 95 11.46 -7.63 10.18
CA ILE A 95 10.05 -7.86 9.76
C ILE A 95 9.09 -7.58 10.94
N GLY A 96 9.62 -7.43 12.15
CA GLY A 96 8.83 -7.20 13.37
C GLY A 96 8.35 -5.77 13.55
N PHE A 97 7.25 -5.66 14.31
CA PHE A 97 6.64 -4.41 14.73
C PHE A 97 7.62 -3.50 15.47
N ARG A 98 7.70 -2.22 15.09
CA ARG A 98 8.58 -1.23 15.72
C ARG A 98 7.80 -0.25 16.57
N ARG A 99 8.29 -0.03 17.79
CA ARG A 99 7.86 1.05 18.67
C ARG A 99 8.97 2.10 18.73
N LEU A 100 8.61 3.35 18.45
CA LEU A 100 9.54 4.49 18.49
C LEU A 100 8.99 5.53 19.47
N GLU A 101 9.86 6.09 20.29
CA GLU A 101 9.55 7.25 21.13
C GLU A 101 9.91 8.51 20.34
N ILE A 102 8.98 9.47 20.27
CA ILE A 102 9.26 10.79 19.69
C ILE A 102 9.37 11.80 20.84
N PRO A 103 10.56 12.37 21.10
CA PRO A 103 10.69 13.52 21.99
C PRO A 103 10.08 14.74 21.28
N LEU A 104 8.86 15.11 21.64
CA LEU A 104 8.13 16.21 21.03
C LEU A 104 8.78 17.56 21.37
N THR A 105 9.45 18.20 20.40
CA THR A 105 9.77 19.63 20.44
C THR A 105 8.72 20.48 19.71
N ASN A 106 7.97 19.90 18.77
CA ASN A 106 6.89 20.53 18.01
C ASN A 106 5.66 19.59 17.99
N GLY A 107 4.47 20.06 18.38
CA GLY A 107 3.30 19.25 18.76
C GLY A 107 2.76 18.21 17.75
N SER A 108 1.97 17.24 18.26
CA SER A 108 1.53 16.03 17.55
C SER A 108 0.71 16.28 16.28
N SER A 109 -0.03 17.39 16.19
CA SER A 109 -0.86 17.72 15.01
C SER A 109 -0.04 17.80 13.72
N TYR A 110 1.12 18.44 13.75
CA TYR A 110 1.95 18.61 12.54
C TYR A 110 2.47 17.27 12.02
N PHE A 111 2.88 16.39 12.93
CA PHE A 111 3.31 15.05 12.59
C PHE A 111 2.18 14.21 11.96
N ILE A 112 0.96 14.32 12.51
CA ILE A 112 -0.22 13.63 11.96
C ILE A 112 -0.54 14.13 10.55
N ASP A 113 -0.48 15.44 10.31
CA ASP A 113 -0.74 16.02 9.00
C ASP A 113 0.34 15.65 7.98
N GLU A 114 1.59 15.59 8.40
CA GLU A 114 2.71 15.13 7.57
C GLU A 114 2.56 13.63 7.25
N LEU A 115 2.21 12.81 8.24
CA LEU A 115 1.95 11.39 8.03
C LEU A 115 0.77 11.21 7.06
N ARG A 116 -0.31 11.99 7.18
CA ARG A 116 -1.44 11.98 6.25
C ARG A 116 -0.98 12.26 4.82
N TYR A 117 -0.12 13.26 4.64
CA TYR A 117 0.47 13.59 3.34
C TYR A 117 1.17 12.40 2.70
N LEU A 118 1.89 11.57 3.47
CA LEU A 118 2.56 10.38 2.91
C LEU A 118 1.57 9.36 2.30
N TYR A 119 0.37 9.23 2.86
CA TYR A 119 -0.66 8.30 2.36
C TYR A 119 -1.42 8.85 1.16
N THR A 120 -1.74 10.14 1.17
CA THR A 120 -2.69 10.71 0.19
C THR A 120 -2.03 11.60 -0.84
N ASN A 121 -0.80 12.05 -0.58
CA ASN A 121 -0.15 13.13 -1.32
C ASN A 121 -1.02 14.41 -1.40
N GLN A 122 -1.82 14.66 -0.37
CA GLN A 122 -2.63 15.87 -0.21
C GLN A 122 -2.06 16.66 0.96
N SER A 123 -1.35 17.76 0.68
CA SER A 123 -0.88 18.66 1.74
C SER A 123 -2.05 19.48 2.26
N LEU A 124 -2.01 19.89 3.53
CA LEU A 124 -2.94 20.91 4.04
C LEU A 124 -2.88 22.21 3.22
N ILE A 125 -1.74 22.50 2.58
CA ILE A 125 -1.51 23.70 1.77
C ILE A 125 -2.08 23.52 0.34
N ASP A 126 -2.36 22.29 -0.09
CA ASP A 126 -2.92 22.01 -1.43
C ASP A 126 -4.41 22.36 -1.54
N PHE A 127 -5.09 22.66 -0.44
CA PHE A 127 -6.45 23.22 -0.46
C PHE A 127 -6.52 24.63 -1.08
N GLN A 128 -5.38 25.31 -1.28
CA GLN A 128 -5.34 26.71 -1.70
C GLN A 128 -4.78 26.94 -3.10
N LYS A 129 -4.33 25.90 -3.81
CA LYS A 129 -3.77 26.05 -5.17
C LYS A 129 -4.38 25.02 -6.12
N ASP A 130 -5.34 25.47 -6.93
CA ASP A 130 -5.85 24.81 -8.13
C ASP A 130 -4.74 24.70 -9.21
N SER A 131 -3.67 23.98 -8.90
CA SER A 131 -2.54 23.76 -9.81
C SER A 131 -2.23 22.27 -9.91
N GLY A 132 -3.10 21.54 -10.62
CA GLY A 132 -2.76 20.73 -11.79
C GLY A 132 -1.60 19.73 -11.75
N LEU A 133 -1.03 19.35 -10.60
CA LEU A 133 0.09 18.40 -10.55
C LEU A 133 -0.32 17.11 -9.83
N ASN A 134 -0.90 16.20 -10.61
CA ASN A 134 -1.05 14.77 -10.30
C ASN A 134 0.31 14.05 -10.09
N ILE A 135 1.44 14.77 -10.04
CA ILE A 135 2.81 14.24 -10.21
C ILE A 135 3.20 13.26 -9.09
N GLY A 136 2.80 13.50 -7.83
CA GLY A 136 3.13 12.57 -6.73
C GLY A 136 2.13 11.41 -6.54
N ARG A 137 1.07 11.31 -7.35
CA ARG A 137 0.04 10.26 -7.21
C ARG A 137 0.49 8.93 -7.82
N ASP A 138 1.10 9.01 -8.99
CA ASP A 138 1.61 7.84 -9.70
C ASP A 138 2.83 7.26 -8.96
N GLU A 139 3.63 8.11 -8.30
CA GLU A 139 4.84 7.70 -7.58
C GLU A 139 4.57 6.64 -6.48
N LEU A 140 3.60 6.82 -5.58
CA LEU A 140 3.34 5.81 -4.53
C LEU A 140 2.76 4.52 -5.07
N GLN A 141 1.91 4.60 -6.10
CA GLN A 141 1.40 3.40 -6.75
C GLN A 141 2.56 2.63 -7.39
N GLU A 142 3.45 3.33 -8.09
CA GLU A 142 4.64 2.74 -8.70
C GLU A 142 5.60 2.16 -7.64
N ASP A 143 5.84 2.88 -6.54
CA ASP A 143 6.69 2.43 -5.44
C ASP A 143 6.13 1.19 -4.74
N LEU A 144 4.82 1.16 -4.45
CA LEU A 144 4.17 0.00 -3.85
C LEU A 144 4.18 -1.20 -4.80
N ASN A 145 4.02 -0.98 -6.11
CA ASN A 145 4.18 -2.04 -7.11
C ASN A 145 5.64 -2.51 -7.21
N SER A 146 6.61 -1.62 -7.09
CA SER A 146 8.04 -1.95 -7.03
C SER A 146 8.37 -2.77 -5.78
N MET A 147 7.83 -2.39 -4.62
CA MET A 147 7.94 -3.15 -3.37
C MET A 147 7.27 -4.52 -3.47
N LEU A 148 6.11 -4.61 -4.11
CA LEU A 148 5.45 -5.90 -4.40
C LEU A 148 6.35 -6.82 -5.24
N ARG A 149 6.95 -6.29 -6.32
CA ARG A 149 7.84 -7.06 -7.21
C ARG A 149 9.14 -7.47 -6.53
N SER A 150 9.70 -6.59 -5.70
CA SER A 150 10.95 -6.83 -4.96
C SER A 150 10.74 -7.54 -3.61
N GLN A 151 9.48 -7.76 -3.22
CA GLN A 151 9.08 -8.40 -1.96
C GLN A 151 9.59 -7.67 -0.70
N GLN A 152 9.92 -6.39 -0.82
CA GLN A 152 10.31 -5.55 0.31
C GLN A 152 9.09 -5.31 1.21
N TYR A 153 9.29 -5.33 2.54
CA TYR A 153 8.23 -5.17 3.54
C TYR A 153 7.08 -6.20 3.47
N ALA A 154 7.21 -7.26 2.66
CA ALA A 154 6.20 -8.31 2.58
C ALA A 154 6.10 -9.10 3.89
N ASP A 155 4.95 -8.98 4.54
CA ASP A 155 4.60 -9.54 5.85
C ASP A 155 3.63 -10.74 5.73
N ILE A 156 3.21 -11.09 4.52
CA ILE A 156 2.37 -12.25 4.24
C ILE A 156 2.75 -13.00 2.95
N GLU A 157 2.55 -14.31 2.94
CA GLU A 157 2.62 -15.18 1.77
C GLU A 157 1.25 -15.81 1.46
N ILE A 158 0.76 -15.60 0.24
CA ILE A 158 -0.51 -16.15 -0.23
C ILE A 158 -0.23 -17.33 -1.16
N ALA A 159 -0.59 -18.53 -0.73
CA ALA A 159 -0.49 -19.75 -1.54
C ALA A 159 -1.75 -19.89 -2.42
N VAL A 160 -1.55 -19.88 -3.73
CA VAL A 160 -2.60 -20.08 -4.74
C VAL A 160 -2.41 -21.44 -5.39
N PRO A 161 -3.39 -22.35 -5.29
CA PRO A 161 -3.31 -23.65 -5.93
C PRO A 161 -3.16 -23.53 -7.44
N ASP A 162 -2.19 -24.26 -8.02
CA ASP A 162 -1.99 -24.33 -9.46
C ASP A 162 -2.46 -25.69 -10.01
N ARG A 163 -3.60 -25.67 -10.73
CA ARG A 163 -4.15 -26.85 -11.39
C ARG A 163 -3.37 -27.28 -12.63
N GLY A 164 -2.55 -26.40 -13.19
CA GLY A 164 -1.71 -26.69 -14.35
C GLY A 164 -0.39 -27.38 -13.98
N SER A 165 0.00 -27.34 -12.71
CA SER A 165 1.23 -27.96 -12.22
C SER A 165 1.05 -29.47 -12.01
N PRO A 166 1.88 -30.34 -12.63
CA PRO A 166 1.84 -31.79 -12.44
C PRO A 166 2.02 -32.22 -10.98
N TRP A 167 2.64 -31.36 -10.17
CA TRP A 167 2.98 -31.62 -8.78
C TRP A 167 1.99 -30.96 -7.80
N CYS A 168 0.95 -30.27 -8.31
CA CYS A 168 -0.02 -29.51 -7.53
C CYS A 168 0.60 -28.56 -6.49
N VAL A 169 1.83 -28.09 -6.76
CA VAL A 169 2.54 -27.17 -5.87
C VAL A 169 1.90 -25.79 -5.99
N PRO A 170 1.46 -25.17 -4.88
CA PRO A 170 0.86 -23.85 -4.94
C PRO A 170 1.90 -22.79 -5.33
N VAL A 171 1.47 -21.81 -6.13
CA VAL A 171 2.27 -20.62 -6.41
C VAL A 171 2.10 -19.66 -5.23
N VAL A 172 3.22 -19.23 -4.65
CA VAL A 172 3.24 -18.35 -3.48
C VAL A 172 3.46 -16.90 -3.90
N PHE A 173 2.62 -16.00 -3.40
CA PHE A 173 2.70 -14.56 -3.63
C PHE A 173 2.99 -13.82 -2.32
N PRO A 174 4.24 -13.37 -2.09
CA PRO A 174 4.56 -12.44 -1.02
C PRO A 174 3.82 -11.11 -1.22
N SER A 175 3.28 -10.53 -0.15
CA SER A 175 2.41 -9.35 -0.21
C SER A 175 2.39 -8.59 1.13
N HIS A 176 1.60 -7.52 1.19
CA HIS A 176 1.43 -6.63 2.34
C HIS A 176 0.01 -6.73 2.91
N ARG A 177 -0.15 -7.11 4.18
CA ARG A 177 -1.46 -7.23 4.85
C ARG A 177 -2.24 -5.93 4.83
N PHE A 178 -1.57 -4.80 5.04
CA PHE A 178 -2.23 -3.50 5.10
C PHE A 178 -2.90 -3.12 3.76
N ILE A 179 -2.24 -3.34 2.62
CA ILE A 179 -2.84 -3.14 1.28
C ILE A 179 -4.00 -4.10 1.06
N LEU A 180 -3.77 -5.40 1.27
CA LEU A 180 -4.80 -6.42 1.05
C LEU A 180 -6.06 -6.14 1.87
N SER A 181 -5.90 -5.77 3.14
CA SER A 181 -6.99 -5.53 4.08
C SER A 181 -7.73 -4.23 3.83
N SER A 182 -7.04 -3.16 3.40
CA SER A 182 -7.65 -1.90 3.00
C SER A 182 -8.48 -2.07 1.71
N ARG A 183 -7.94 -2.83 0.76
CA ARG A 183 -8.46 -2.91 -0.62
C ARG A 183 -9.42 -4.07 -0.89
N SER A 184 -9.52 -5.03 0.04
CA SER A 184 -10.36 -6.22 -0.13
C SER A 184 -11.00 -6.64 1.20
N PRO A 185 -12.34 -6.52 1.33
CA PRO A 185 -13.06 -7.01 2.50
C PRO A 185 -12.87 -8.51 2.75
N TYR A 186 -12.64 -9.30 1.69
CA TYR A 186 -12.33 -10.73 1.83
C TYR A 186 -11.01 -10.94 2.57
N PHE A 187 -9.94 -10.26 2.12
CA PHE A 187 -8.64 -10.36 2.78
C PHE A 187 -8.69 -9.80 4.20
N PHE A 188 -9.37 -8.69 4.43
CA PHE A 188 -9.58 -8.17 5.80
C PHE A 188 -10.16 -9.24 6.73
N ARG A 189 -11.22 -9.94 6.30
CA ARG A 189 -11.87 -10.98 7.13
C ARG A 189 -10.95 -12.16 7.43
N ILE A 190 -10.28 -12.72 6.43
CA ILE A 190 -9.42 -13.90 6.65
C ILE A 190 -8.15 -13.54 7.45
N LEU A 191 -7.67 -12.29 7.35
CA LEU A 191 -6.52 -11.81 8.11
C LEU A 191 -6.87 -11.37 9.52
N ALA A 192 -8.12 -11.02 9.79
CA ALA A 192 -8.61 -10.78 11.15
C ALA A 192 -8.79 -12.08 11.95
N GLN A 193 -8.94 -13.21 11.25
CA GLN A 193 -9.03 -14.55 11.86
C GLN A 193 -7.67 -15.14 12.22
N SER A 194 -6.55 -14.57 11.74
CA SER A 194 -5.22 -15.04 12.10
C SER A 194 -4.79 -14.45 13.45
N HIS A 195 -4.27 -15.30 14.34
CA HIS A 195 -3.91 -14.92 15.70
C HIS A 195 -2.78 -13.86 15.74
N GLU A 196 -2.87 -12.91 16.68
CA GLU A 196 -1.92 -11.80 16.87
C GLU A 196 -0.47 -12.25 17.15
N GLU A 197 -0.26 -13.50 17.58
CA GLU A 197 1.05 -14.08 17.90
C GLU A 197 2.03 -14.09 16.71
N GLU A 198 1.52 -13.92 15.48
CA GLU A 198 2.33 -13.84 14.26
C GLU A 198 2.72 -12.42 13.84
N ARG A 199 2.45 -11.37 14.63
CA ARG A 199 2.78 -9.99 14.25
C ARG A 199 4.26 -9.77 13.86
N ASN A 200 5.15 -10.61 14.38
CA ASN A 200 6.59 -10.53 14.13
C ASN A 200 7.12 -11.57 13.11
N LYS A 201 6.23 -12.34 12.47
CA LYS A 201 6.59 -13.36 11.48
C LYS A 201 5.81 -13.12 10.20
N ARG A 202 6.34 -13.62 9.09
CA ARG A 202 5.62 -13.63 7.83
C ARG A 202 4.51 -14.68 7.89
N SER A 203 3.26 -14.23 8.00
CA SER A 203 2.09 -15.12 8.01
C SER A 203 1.92 -15.81 6.67
N LYS A 204 1.35 -17.02 6.66
CA LYS A 204 1.02 -17.73 5.41
C LYS A 204 -0.46 -18.06 5.37
N ILE A 205 -1.10 -17.76 4.25
CA ILE A 205 -2.51 -18.11 4.00
C ILE A 205 -2.64 -18.86 2.68
N ALA A 206 -3.58 -19.80 2.60
CA ALA A 206 -3.90 -20.50 1.37
C ALA A 206 -5.28 -20.06 0.87
N LEU A 207 -5.40 -19.73 -0.42
CA LEU A 207 -6.69 -19.46 -1.03
C LEU A 207 -7.45 -20.76 -1.27
N PRO A 208 -8.80 -20.75 -1.18
CA PRO A 208 -9.60 -21.93 -1.45
C PRO A 208 -9.40 -22.42 -2.90
N TYR A 209 -9.28 -23.74 -3.06
CA TYR A 209 -8.96 -24.45 -4.31
C TYR A 209 -9.94 -24.26 -5.47
N SER A 210 -11.07 -23.56 -5.26
CA SER A 210 -12.18 -23.49 -6.21
C SER A 210 -12.23 -22.22 -7.06
N SER A 211 -11.53 -21.14 -6.68
CA SER A 211 -11.91 -19.79 -7.17
C SER A 211 -10.80 -18.98 -7.83
N PHE A 212 -9.54 -19.41 -7.76
CA PHE A 212 -8.41 -18.62 -8.23
C PHE A 212 -7.39 -19.48 -8.98
N THR A 213 -6.89 -18.96 -10.11
CA THR A 213 -5.68 -19.46 -10.77
C THR A 213 -4.51 -18.53 -10.41
N PRO A 214 -3.25 -18.99 -10.46
CA PRO A 214 -2.11 -18.11 -10.19
C PRO A 214 -2.10 -16.87 -11.09
N LYS A 215 -2.54 -17.01 -12.36
CA LYS A 215 -2.60 -15.89 -13.30
C LYS A 215 -3.71 -14.91 -12.95
N SER A 216 -4.92 -15.37 -12.64
CA SER A 216 -6.02 -14.48 -12.23
C SER A 216 -5.67 -13.77 -10.92
N PHE A 217 -5.03 -14.46 -9.99
CA PHE A 217 -4.57 -13.87 -8.75
C PHE A 217 -3.50 -12.80 -8.95
N SER A 218 -2.55 -13.00 -9.87
CA SER A 218 -1.58 -11.97 -10.24
C SER A 218 -2.25 -10.68 -10.73
N PHE A 219 -3.37 -10.77 -11.46
CA PHE A 219 -4.13 -9.59 -11.90
C PHE A 219 -4.89 -8.92 -10.77
N ILE A 220 -5.52 -9.70 -9.90
CA ILE A 220 -6.17 -9.18 -8.69
C ILE A 220 -5.15 -8.42 -7.85
N LEU A 221 -3.97 -9.02 -7.62
CA LEU A 221 -2.93 -8.42 -6.80
C LEU A 221 -2.40 -7.12 -7.41
N GLY A 222 -2.16 -7.09 -8.73
CA GLY A 222 -1.80 -5.85 -9.43
C GLY A 222 -2.85 -4.75 -9.22
N TYR A 223 -4.13 -5.07 -9.42
CA TYR A 223 -5.24 -4.13 -9.20
C TYR A 223 -5.31 -3.61 -7.76
N LEU A 224 -5.08 -4.45 -6.75
CA LEU A 224 -5.09 -4.01 -5.34
C LEU A 224 -4.00 -2.95 -5.07
N TYR A 225 -2.86 -3.00 -5.77
CA TYR A 225 -1.74 -2.09 -5.53
C TYR A 225 -1.82 -0.81 -6.37
N SER A 226 -2.29 -0.88 -7.61
CA SER A 226 -2.35 0.27 -8.53
C SER A 226 -3.75 0.89 -8.67
N GLY A 227 -4.80 0.23 -8.17
CA GLY A 227 -6.19 0.63 -8.44
C GLY A 227 -6.62 0.46 -9.91
N THR A 228 -5.73 0.01 -10.79
CA THR A 228 -6.00 -0.13 -12.23
C THR A 228 -5.37 -1.40 -12.78
N LEU A 229 -5.98 -1.99 -13.80
CA LEU A 229 -5.39 -3.16 -14.45
C LEU A 229 -4.21 -2.80 -15.38
N LYS A 230 -3.86 -1.52 -15.57
CA LYS A 230 -2.79 -1.06 -16.48
C LYS A 230 -1.36 -1.29 -15.93
N PHE A 231 -1.10 -2.41 -15.25
CA PHE A 231 0.21 -2.71 -14.66
C PHE A 231 1.10 -3.60 -15.55
N THR A 232 0.56 -4.16 -16.65
CA THR A 232 1.32 -4.93 -17.65
C THR A 232 1.37 -4.22 -19.00
N GLN A 233 2.52 -4.25 -19.67
CA GLN A 233 2.74 -3.68 -21.01
C GLN A 233 2.00 -4.41 -22.15
N HIS A 234 1.26 -5.49 -21.86
CA HIS A 234 0.51 -6.22 -22.88
C HIS A 234 -0.83 -5.55 -23.17
N GLU A 235 -1.14 -5.36 -24.45
CA GLU A 235 -2.49 -5.06 -24.90
C GLU A 235 -3.43 -6.19 -24.44
N TRP A 236 -4.46 -5.82 -23.70
CA TRP A 236 -5.41 -6.74 -23.10
C TRP A 236 -6.31 -7.33 -24.18
N ASP A 237 -5.94 -8.48 -24.71
CA ASP A 237 -6.76 -9.20 -25.67
C ASP A 237 -7.85 -10.04 -24.98
N LEU A 238 -8.91 -10.36 -25.73
CA LEU A 238 -9.98 -11.23 -25.25
C LEU A 238 -9.44 -12.60 -24.80
N THR A 239 -8.35 -13.07 -25.39
CA THR A 239 -7.67 -14.32 -25.01
C THR A 239 -7.17 -14.27 -23.56
N THR A 240 -6.60 -13.15 -23.13
CA THR A 240 -6.15 -12.92 -21.76
C THR A 240 -7.34 -12.90 -20.81
N ALA A 241 -8.44 -12.24 -21.19
CA ALA A 241 -9.67 -12.24 -20.40
C ALA A 241 -10.25 -13.65 -20.23
N PHE A 242 -10.28 -14.46 -21.29
CA PHE A 242 -10.72 -15.86 -21.22
C PHE A 242 -9.76 -16.74 -20.41
N TYR A 243 -8.45 -16.46 -20.44
CA TYR A 243 -7.48 -17.16 -19.60
C TYR A 243 -7.65 -16.80 -18.11
N ILE A 244 -8.12 -15.60 -17.79
CA ILE A 244 -8.41 -15.15 -16.41
C ILE A 244 -9.69 -15.81 -15.87
N TYR A 245 -10.71 -16.02 -16.72
CA TYR A 245 -12.03 -16.50 -16.30
C TYR A 245 -12.13 -18.02 -16.09
N ARG A 246 -11.14 -18.80 -16.52
CA ARG A 246 -11.17 -20.27 -16.49
C ARG A 246 -10.45 -20.85 -15.28
#